data_AF-A0ABD7Z8Q1-F1
#
_entry.id   AF-A0ABD7Z8Q1-F1
#
_cell.length_a   1.000
_cell.length_b   1.000
_cell.length_c   1.000
_cell.angle_alpha   90.00
_cell.angle_beta   90.00
_cell.angle_gamma   90.00
#
_symmetry.space_group_name_H-M   'P 1'
#
loop_
_entity.id
_entity.type
_entity.pdbx_description
1 polymer ?
#
loop_
_entity_poly.entity_id
_entity_poly.type
_entity_poly.pdbx_seq_one_letter_code
_entity_poly.pdbx_strand_id
1 'polypeptide(L)'
;MWRLFQNQFLFYWHIIRIRLLFWLIFMNLAIITLTFQIADNPHTSVINLFFDGTSYAMVETHHVVLPVLWFVYFFAPLLISLNSFKQLWQARTIHLRGLQIPPRQFANVNLLLLGFITTSYCASTMTSMFLASIATSRAAHATTPVAFSELLCLTWLGVFMLLLIQAIGNRFNPPLALVVPATILIATAYTENRFNPFSFLMLSRPPTTGTWNAILIWLGIAIVMTLSYIIIDRNIKLA
;
A
#
# COMPACT_ATOMS: atom_id res chain seq x y z
N MET A 1 -19.09 16.11 -8.41
CA MET A 1 -18.04 15.15 -8.01
C MET A 1 -17.89 14.00 -9.00
N TRP A 2 -18.93 13.22 -9.30
CA TRP A 2 -18.82 12.04 -10.19
C TRP A 2 -18.27 12.33 -11.60
N ARG A 3 -18.78 13.37 -12.29
CA ARG A 3 -18.25 13.79 -13.60
C ARG A 3 -16.79 14.24 -13.55
N LEU A 4 -16.37 14.88 -12.44
CA LEU A 4 -14.98 15.27 -12.21
C LEU A 4 -14.10 14.04 -12.03
N PHE A 5 -14.56 13.07 -11.23
CA PHE A 5 -13.89 11.81 -11.01
C PHE A 5 -13.70 11.06 -12.32
N GLN A 6 -14.75 10.85 -13.11
CA GLN A 6 -14.66 10.16 -14.42
C GLN A 6 -13.66 10.85 -15.35
N ASN A 7 -13.75 12.18 -15.46
CA ASN A 7 -12.82 12.93 -16.30
C ASN A 7 -11.38 12.86 -15.78
N GLN A 8 -11.14 12.90 -14.47
CA GLN A 8 -9.79 12.81 -13.92
C GLN A 8 -9.23 11.38 -13.99
N PHE A 9 -10.08 10.39 -13.79
CA PHE A 9 -9.74 8.98 -13.87
C PHE A 9 -9.20 8.61 -15.25
N LEU A 10 -9.80 9.05 -16.35
CA LEU A 10 -9.32 8.74 -17.70
C LEU A 10 -7.89 9.24 -17.95
N PHE A 11 -7.57 10.45 -17.50
CA PHE A 11 -6.23 11.02 -17.63
C PHE A 11 -5.25 10.36 -16.68
N TYR A 12 -5.68 10.11 -15.43
CA TYR A 12 -4.88 9.40 -14.46
C TYR A 12 -4.53 7.99 -14.95
N TRP A 13 -5.52 7.27 -15.48
CA TRP A 13 -5.36 5.97 -16.12
C TRP A 13 -4.33 6.03 -17.25
N HIS A 14 -4.41 7.02 -18.13
CA HIS A 14 -3.41 7.18 -19.20
C HIS A 14 -1.98 7.32 -18.66
N ILE A 15 -1.80 8.02 -17.54
CA ILE A 15 -0.50 8.23 -16.89
C ILE A 15 0.02 6.94 -16.22
N ILE A 16 -0.85 6.20 -15.53
CA ILE A 16 -0.44 5.06 -14.69
C ILE A 16 -0.51 3.70 -15.39
N ARG A 17 -1.31 3.54 -16.45
CA ARG A 17 -1.71 2.22 -17.00
C ARG A 17 -0.55 1.27 -17.22
N ILE A 18 0.55 1.74 -17.82
CA ILE A 18 1.71 0.89 -18.13
C ILE A 18 2.37 0.42 -16.83
N ARG A 19 2.58 1.33 -15.88
CA ARG A 19 3.20 1.00 -14.57
C ARG A 19 2.29 0.11 -13.74
N LEU A 20 1.00 0.41 -13.69
CA LEU A 20 0.00 -0.38 -12.97
C LEU A 20 -0.05 -1.80 -13.51
N LEU A 21 -0.18 -1.97 -14.83
CA LEU A 21 -0.21 -3.30 -15.46
C LEU A 21 1.10 -4.04 -15.27
N PHE A 22 2.24 -3.37 -15.47
CA PHE A 22 3.55 -3.99 -15.27
C PHE A 22 3.71 -4.54 -13.85
N TRP A 23 3.48 -3.70 -12.82
CA TRP A 23 3.65 -4.12 -11.43
C TRP A 23 2.60 -5.13 -10.98
N LEU A 24 1.36 -5.03 -11.46
CA LEU A 24 0.34 -6.05 -11.19
C LEU A 24 0.75 -7.40 -11.80
N ILE A 25 1.11 -7.43 -13.08
CA ILE A 25 1.52 -8.67 -13.74
C ILE A 25 2.76 -9.25 -13.04
N PHE A 26 3.76 -8.41 -12.75
CA PHE A 26 4.97 -8.82 -12.07
C PHE A 26 4.69 -9.44 -10.69
N MET A 27 3.91 -8.76 -9.85
CA MET A 27 3.58 -9.27 -8.50
C MET A 27 2.76 -10.56 -8.56
N ASN A 28 1.75 -10.63 -9.41
CA ASN A 28 0.92 -11.84 -9.54
C ASN A 28 1.73 -13.03 -10.10
N LEU A 29 2.61 -12.78 -11.08
CA LEU A 29 3.49 -13.82 -11.61
C LEU A 29 4.51 -14.29 -10.57
N ALA A 30 5.08 -13.37 -9.78
CA ALA A 30 5.94 -13.71 -8.65
C ALA A 30 5.20 -14.57 -7.62
N ILE A 31 3.97 -14.20 -7.24
CA ILE A 31 3.11 -14.98 -6.34
C ILE A 31 2.90 -16.40 -6.89
N ILE A 32 2.48 -16.53 -8.15
CA ILE A 32 2.19 -17.83 -8.77
C ILE A 32 3.46 -18.70 -8.86
N THR A 33 4.56 -18.15 -9.35
CA THR A 33 5.82 -18.89 -9.51
C THR A 33 6.36 -19.38 -8.17
N LEU A 34 6.37 -18.51 -7.15
CA LEU A 34 6.79 -18.88 -5.79
C LEU A 34 5.85 -19.93 -5.18
N THR A 35 4.55 -19.86 -5.46
CA THR A 35 3.57 -20.88 -5.03
C THR A 35 3.97 -22.26 -5.54
N PHE A 36 4.26 -22.38 -6.83
CA PHE A 36 4.64 -23.67 -7.43
C PHE A 36 5.99 -24.17 -6.91
N GLN A 37 6.95 -23.27 -6.65
CA GLN A 37 8.25 -23.65 -6.08
C GLN A 37 8.14 -24.23 -4.67
N ILE A 38 7.20 -23.74 -3.86
CA ILE A 38 7.01 -24.22 -2.49
C ILE A 38 5.94 -25.30 -2.39
N ALA A 39 5.37 -25.77 -3.51
CA ALA A 39 4.23 -26.71 -3.55
C ALA A 39 4.51 -28.07 -2.89
N ASP A 40 5.77 -28.43 -2.72
CA ASP A 40 6.19 -29.65 -2.02
C ASP A 40 6.53 -29.43 -0.54
N ASN A 41 6.70 -28.18 -0.09
CA ASN A 41 7.03 -27.87 1.31
C ASN A 41 5.76 -27.63 2.16
N PRO A 42 5.40 -28.53 3.10
CA PRO A 42 4.16 -28.44 3.86
C PRO A 42 4.15 -27.32 4.92
N HIS A 43 5.30 -26.77 5.29
CA HIS A 43 5.42 -25.79 6.37
C HIS A 43 5.36 -24.33 5.90
N THR A 44 5.41 -24.09 4.58
CA THR A 44 5.48 -22.74 4.01
C THR A 44 4.27 -22.42 3.15
N SER A 45 3.53 -21.37 3.51
CA SER A 45 2.49 -20.78 2.66
C SER A 45 3.05 -19.55 1.93
N VAL A 46 2.44 -19.22 0.79
CA VAL A 46 2.81 -18.02 0.02
C VAL A 46 2.53 -16.74 0.82
N ILE A 47 1.47 -16.76 1.63
CA ILE A 47 1.14 -15.67 2.55
C ILE A 47 2.26 -15.46 3.55
N ASN A 48 2.77 -16.52 4.18
CA ASN A 48 3.90 -16.42 5.11
C ASN A 48 5.16 -15.93 4.38
N LEU A 49 5.41 -16.43 3.17
CA LEU A 49 6.57 -16.01 2.38
C LEU A 49 6.60 -14.48 2.13
N PHE A 50 5.44 -13.86 1.91
CA PHE A 50 5.32 -12.43 1.66
C PHE A 50 5.16 -11.59 2.94
N PHE A 51 4.51 -12.11 3.96
CA PHE A 51 4.07 -11.31 5.11
C PHE A 51 4.68 -11.72 6.45
N ASP A 52 5.45 -12.81 6.55
CA ASP A 52 6.06 -13.22 7.83
C ASP A 52 6.97 -12.12 8.37
N GLY A 53 7.87 -11.60 7.54
CA GLY A 53 8.71 -10.45 7.90
C GLY A 53 9.79 -10.81 8.93
N THR A 54 10.25 -9.81 9.70
CA THR A 54 11.29 -9.97 10.73
C THR A 54 10.67 -10.02 12.12
N SER A 55 10.91 -11.07 12.90
CA SER A 55 10.37 -11.18 14.26
C SER A 55 11.08 -10.25 15.26
N TYR A 56 10.47 -9.97 16.40
CA TYR A 56 11.13 -9.18 17.46
C TYR A 56 12.39 -9.87 17.99
N ALA A 57 12.39 -11.19 18.11
CA ALA A 57 13.56 -11.96 18.55
C ALA A 57 14.75 -11.83 17.60
N MET A 58 14.52 -11.74 16.29
CA MET A 58 15.59 -11.51 15.31
C MET A 58 16.23 -10.12 15.45
N VAL A 59 15.47 -9.12 15.89
CA VAL A 59 16.00 -7.78 16.14
C VAL A 59 16.80 -7.74 17.43
N GLU A 60 16.27 -8.35 18.50
CA GLU A 60 16.92 -8.46 19.82
C GLU A 60 18.25 -9.23 19.73
N THR A 61 18.35 -10.22 18.83
CA THR A 61 19.58 -10.99 18.57
C THR A 61 20.48 -10.39 17.49
N HIS A 62 20.15 -9.22 16.94
CA HIS A 62 20.86 -8.54 15.84
C HIS A 62 21.05 -9.37 14.56
N HIS A 63 20.26 -10.43 14.38
CA HIS A 63 20.24 -11.25 13.17
C HIS A 63 19.07 -10.86 12.25
N VAL A 64 18.96 -9.55 11.98
CA VAL A 64 17.90 -9.01 11.12
C VAL A 64 18.29 -9.15 9.65
N VAL A 65 17.46 -9.85 8.88
CA VAL A 65 17.52 -9.88 7.41
C VAL A 65 16.30 -9.13 6.86
N LEU A 66 16.53 -8.16 5.97
CA LEU A 66 15.43 -7.42 5.36
C LEU A 66 14.50 -8.39 4.61
N PRO A 67 13.19 -8.44 4.94
CA PRO A 67 12.25 -9.33 4.26
C PRO A 67 11.92 -8.74 2.88
N VAL A 68 12.67 -9.18 1.87
CA VAL A 68 12.64 -8.58 0.52
C VAL A 68 11.24 -8.64 -0.11
N LEU A 69 10.54 -9.77 0.00
CA LEU A 69 9.20 -9.91 -0.56
C LEU A 69 8.17 -8.99 0.10
N TRP A 70 8.24 -8.87 1.42
CA TRP A 70 7.44 -7.91 2.19
C TRP A 70 7.73 -6.48 1.73
N PHE A 71 9.01 -6.11 1.65
CA PHE A 71 9.42 -4.78 1.23
C PHE A 71 8.92 -4.46 -0.19
N VAL A 72 9.14 -5.37 -1.14
CA VAL A 72 8.71 -5.21 -2.54
C VAL A 72 7.19 -5.12 -2.65
N TYR A 73 6.43 -5.91 -1.88
CA TYR A 73 4.97 -5.85 -1.86
C TYR A 73 4.47 -4.47 -1.46
N PHE A 74 5.00 -3.89 -0.38
CA PHE A 74 4.58 -2.56 0.08
C PHE A 74 5.16 -1.41 -0.74
N PHE A 75 6.31 -1.63 -1.40
CA PHE A 75 6.98 -0.62 -2.21
C PHE A 75 6.45 -0.53 -3.65
N ALA A 76 5.99 -1.63 -4.25
CA ALA A 76 5.49 -1.66 -5.63
C ALA A 76 4.35 -0.66 -5.91
N PRO A 77 3.33 -0.49 -5.04
CA PRO A 77 2.30 0.55 -5.21
C PRO A 77 2.87 1.96 -5.35
N LEU A 78 3.97 2.25 -4.66
CA LEU A 78 4.64 3.55 -4.73
C LEU A 78 5.28 3.78 -6.09
N LEU A 79 5.80 2.72 -6.72
CA LEU A 79 6.36 2.75 -8.07
C LEU A 79 5.28 2.82 -9.16
N ILE A 80 4.06 2.38 -8.86
CA ILE A 80 2.90 2.60 -9.73
C ILE A 80 2.54 4.09 -9.71
N SER A 81 2.42 4.66 -8.51
CA SER A 81 1.96 6.03 -8.27
C SER A 81 3.00 7.09 -8.66
N LEU A 82 4.29 6.91 -8.34
CA LEU A 82 5.39 7.86 -8.59
C LEU A 82 4.94 9.34 -8.49
N ASN A 83 5.18 10.13 -9.53
CA ASN A 83 4.82 11.55 -9.63
C ASN A 83 3.45 11.75 -10.31
N SER A 84 2.62 10.71 -10.44
CA SER A 84 1.39 10.75 -11.25
C SER A 84 0.43 11.84 -10.79
N PHE A 85 0.32 12.07 -9.48
CA PHE A 85 -0.52 13.14 -8.92
C PHE A 85 0.03 14.54 -9.20
N LYS A 86 1.36 14.70 -9.20
CA LYS A 86 2.00 15.98 -9.57
C LYS A 86 1.79 16.28 -11.06
N GLN A 87 1.95 15.27 -11.92
CA GLN A 87 1.68 15.38 -13.36
C GLN A 87 0.20 15.70 -13.64
N LEU A 88 -0.72 15.03 -12.92
CA LEU A 88 -2.15 15.27 -13.02
C LEU A 88 -2.51 16.72 -12.64
N TRP A 89 -1.91 17.25 -11.56
CA TRP A 89 -2.10 18.64 -11.16
C TRP A 89 -1.56 19.61 -12.20
N GLN A 90 -0.32 19.44 -12.66
CA GLN A 90 0.31 20.31 -13.65
C GLN A 90 -0.50 20.38 -14.95
N ALA A 91 -0.93 19.24 -15.48
CA ALA A 91 -1.72 19.17 -16.72
C ALA A 91 -3.12 19.79 -16.60
N ARG A 92 -3.69 19.87 -15.39
CA ARG A 92 -5.09 20.27 -15.18
C ARG A 92 -5.27 21.60 -14.48
N THR A 93 -4.22 22.20 -13.92
CA THR A 93 -4.29 23.49 -13.20
C THR A 93 -5.02 24.57 -14.01
N ILE A 94 -4.71 24.72 -15.29
CA ILE A 94 -5.32 25.73 -16.17
C ILE A 94 -6.80 25.41 -16.44
N HIS A 95 -7.12 24.14 -16.71
CA HIS A 95 -8.50 23.71 -16.98
C HIS A 95 -9.39 23.78 -15.72
N LEU A 96 -8.84 23.47 -14.55
CA LEU A 96 -9.53 23.55 -13.26
C LEU A 96 -9.81 25.00 -12.85
N ARG A 97 -8.87 25.92 -13.15
CA ARG A 97 -9.08 27.37 -12.97
C ARG A 97 -10.19 27.88 -13.88
N GLY A 98 -10.24 27.44 -15.14
CA GLY A 98 -11.32 27.80 -16.08
C GLY A 98 -12.70 27.29 -15.68
N LEU A 99 -12.77 26.18 -14.93
CA LEU A 99 -14.02 25.57 -14.45
C LEU A 99 -14.43 26.01 -13.03
N GLN A 100 -13.70 26.93 -12.39
CA GLN A 100 -13.94 27.41 -11.02
C GLN A 100 -14.04 26.28 -9.97
N ILE A 101 -13.38 25.14 -10.20
CA ILE A 101 -13.44 24.01 -9.27
C ILE A 101 -12.54 24.30 -8.07
N PRO A 102 -13.06 24.22 -6.83
CA PRO A 102 -12.25 24.49 -5.65
C PRO A 102 -11.20 23.39 -5.45
N PRO A 103 -9.99 23.73 -4.95
CA PRO A 103 -8.90 22.78 -4.76
C PRO A 103 -9.28 21.59 -3.84
N ARG A 104 -10.23 21.78 -2.92
CA ARG A 104 -10.76 20.71 -2.07
C ARG A 104 -11.42 19.57 -2.85
N GLN A 105 -12.17 19.90 -3.91
CA GLN A 105 -12.81 18.87 -4.73
C GLN A 105 -11.79 18.07 -5.53
N PHE A 106 -10.66 18.70 -5.89
CA PHE A 106 -9.53 18.01 -6.51
C PHE A 106 -8.82 17.08 -5.51
N ALA A 107 -8.54 17.56 -4.29
CA ALA A 107 -7.96 16.75 -3.22
C ALA A 107 -8.78 15.49 -2.93
N ASN A 108 -10.10 15.65 -2.82
CA ASN A 108 -11.02 14.53 -2.59
C ASN A 108 -10.99 13.50 -3.73
N VAL A 109 -10.90 13.95 -5.00
CA VAL A 109 -10.79 13.01 -6.12
C VAL A 109 -9.43 12.32 -6.15
N ASN A 110 -8.34 13.00 -5.77
CA ASN A 110 -7.05 12.33 -5.60
C ASN A 110 -7.09 11.23 -4.52
N LEU A 111 -7.76 11.47 -3.40
CA LEU A 111 -7.97 10.45 -2.37
C LEU A 111 -8.76 9.25 -2.91
N LEU A 112 -9.80 9.48 -3.72
CA LEU A 112 -10.55 8.40 -4.37
C LEU A 112 -9.67 7.62 -5.37
N LEU A 113 -8.79 8.30 -6.11
CA LEU A 113 -7.85 7.65 -7.03
C LEU A 113 -6.79 6.82 -6.29
N LEU A 114 -6.28 7.32 -5.16
CA LEU A 114 -5.39 6.58 -4.26
C LEU A 114 -6.07 5.32 -3.72
N GLY A 115 -7.31 5.45 -3.25
CA GLY A 115 -8.13 4.32 -2.81
C GLY A 115 -8.35 3.31 -3.94
N PHE A 116 -8.63 3.78 -5.16
CA PHE A 116 -8.79 2.90 -6.33
C PHE A 116 -7.53 2.09 -6.63
N ILE A 117 -6.34 2.71 -6.66
CA ILE A 117 -5.08 1.97 -6.85
C ILE A 117 -4.89 0.95 -5.74
N THR A 118 -5.04 1.38 -4.49
CA THR A 118 -4.86 0.51 -3.31
C THR A 118 -5.75 -0.72 -3.42
N THR A 119 -7.05 -0.51 -3.68
CA THR A 119 -8.02 -1.60 -3.84
C THR A 119 -7.67 -2.50 -5.02
N SER A 120 -7.33 -1.93 -6.19
CA SER A 120 -6.97 -2.74 -7.36
C SER A 120 -5.74 -3.62 -7.12
N TYR A 121 -4.73 -3.08 -6.44
CA TYR A 121 -3.48 -3.79 -6.11
C TYR A 121 -3.69 -4.87 -5.07
N CYS A 122 -4.33 -4.53 -3.94
CA CYS A 122 -4.57 -5.47 -2.84
C CYS A 122 -5.54 -6.57 -3.28
N ALA A 123 -6.64 -6.22 -3.96
CA ALA A 123 -7.60 -7.21 -4.43
C ALA A 123 -6.96 -8.17 -5.44
N SER A 124 -6.18 -7.67 -6.41
CA SER A 124 -5.52 -8.53 -7.38
C SER A 124 -4.53 -9.48 -6.71
N THR A 125 -3.61 -8.96 -5.90
CA THR A 125 -2.56 -9.77 -5.28
C THR A 125 -3.12 -10.77 -4.27
N MET A 126 -4.08 -10.36 -3.43
CA MET A 126 -4.73 -11.25 -2.47
C MET A 126 -5.59 -12.31 -3.14
N THR A 127 -6.29 -11.98 -4.23
CA THR A 127 -7.03 -12.97 -5.02
C THR A 127 -6.08 -14.00 -5.61
N SER A 128 -4.92 -13.59 -6.13
CA SER A 128 -3.91 -14.52 -6.62
C SER A 128 -3.33 -15.40 -5.52
N MET A 129 -3.04 -14.86 -4.33
CA MET A 129 -2.59 -15.66 -3.18
C MET A 129 -3.66 -16.66 -2.70
N PHE A 130 -4.94 -16.27 -2.75
CA PHE A 130 -6.06 -17.15 -2.40
C PHE A 130 -6.28 -18.26 -3.44
N LEU A 131 -6.23 -17.94 -4.73
CA LEU A 131 -6.32 -18.95 -5.80
C LEU A 131 -5.13 -19.92 -5.75
N ALA A 132 -3.94 -19.39 -5.49
CA ALA A 132 -2.72 -20.19 -5.29
C ALA A 132 -2.83 -21.16 -4.11
N SER A 133 -3.43 -20.74 -3.00
CA SER A 133 -3.61 -21.62 -1.84
C SER A 133 -4.64 -22.73 -2.07
N ILE A 134 -5.69 -22.45 -2.85
CA ILE A 134 -6.65 -23.47 -3.30
C ILE A 134 -5.97 -24.46 -4.26
N ALA A 135 -5.25 -23.96 -5.27
CA ALA A 135 -4.63 -24.78 -6.30
C ALA A 135 -3.61 -25.80 -5.72
N THR A 136 -2.96 -25.46 -4.62
CA THR A 136 -2.01 -26.34 -3.92
C THR A 136 -2.67 -27.22 -2.86
N SER A 137 -4.01 -27.24 -2.75
CA SER A 137 -4.78 -27.92 -1.68
C SER A 137 -4.37 -27.49 -0.26
N ARG A 138 -3.78 -26.30 -0.14
CA ARG A 138 -3.31 -25.72 1.12
C ARG A 138 -4.33 -24.81 1.77
N ALA A 139 -5.54 -24.70 1.21
CA ALA A 139 -6.63 -23.90 1.76
C ALA A 139 -6.90 -24.18 3.26
N ALA A 140 -6.70 -25.43 3.73
CA ALA A 140 -6.85 -25.80 5.14
C ALA A 140 -5.71 -25.32 6.07
N HIS A 141 -4.54 -24.96 5.52
CA HIS A 141 -3.39 -24.39 6.26
C HIS A 141 -3.21 -22.90 5.97
N ALA A 142 -3.90 -22.37 4.96
CA ALA A 142 -3.68 -21.03 4.41
C ALA A 142 -4.51 -19.94 5.08
N THR A 143 -4.70 -20.01 6.41
CA THR A 143 -5.46 -19.06 7.25
C THR A 143 -6.98 -19.22 7.19
N THR A 144 -7.66 -19.01 8.33
CA THR A 144 -9.12 -18.99 8.40
C THR A 144 -9.67 -17.81 7.59
N PRO A 145 -10.93 -17.86 7.09
CA PRO A 145 -11.52 -16.74 6.36
C PRO A 145 -11.43 -15.40 7.10
N VAL A 146 -11.54 -15.44 8.43
CA VAL A 146 -11.38 -14.28 9.32
C VAL A 146 -9.95 -13.73 9.25
N ALA A 147 -8.94 -14.56 9.48
CA ALA A 147 -7.54 -14.14 9.42
C ALA A 147 -7.14 -13.62 8.03
N PHE A 148 -7.67 -14.21 6.96
CA PHE A 148 -7.47 -13.71 5.61
C PHE A 148 -8.08 -12.31 5.41
N SER A 149 -9.30 -12.09 5.91
CA SER A 149 -9.95 -10.77 5.83
C SER A 149 -9.23 -9.71 6.67
N GLU A 150 -8.69 -10.08 7.83
CA GLU A 150 -7.90 -9.21 8.68
C GLU A 150 -6.59 -8.80 7.99
N LEU A 151 -5.91 -9.76 7.35
CA LEU A 151 -4.71 -9.49 6.56
C LEU A 151 -5.00 -8.59 5.36
N LEU A 152 -6.10 -8.84 4.64
CA LEU A 152 -6.54 -7.96 3.55
C LEU A 152 -6.77 -6.53 4.05
N CYS A 153 -7.40 -6.36 5.21
CA CYS A 153 -7.65 -5.05 5.79
C CYS A 153 -6.35 -4.34 6.19
N LEU A 154 -5.44 -5.03 6.89
CA LEU A 154 -4.15 -4.49 7.32
C LEU A 154 -3.27 -4.11 6.12
N THR A 155 -3.18 -4.98 5.11
CA THR A 155 -2.40 -4.71 3.89
C THR A 155 -2.99 -3.56 3.09
N TRP A 156 -4.31 -3.49 2.97
CA TRP A 156 -4.98 -2.36 2.32
C TRP A 156 -4.69 -1.04 3.05
N LEU A 157 -4.82 -1.00 4.38
CA LEU A 157 -4.52 0.18 5.19
C LEU A 157 -3.05 0.57 5.08
N GLY A 158 -2.12 -0.40 5.15
CA GLY A 158 -0.69 -0.17 5.00
C GLY A 158 -0.33 0.43 3.63
N VAL A 159 -0.82 -0.15 2.54
CA VAL A 159 -0.57 0.34 1.17
C VAL A 159 -1.18 1.74 0.99
N PHE A 160 -2.42 1.95 1.44
CA PHE A 160 -3.08 3.26 1.36
C PHE A 160 -2.28 4.34 2.07
N MET A 161 -1.72 4.01 3.22
CA MET A 161 -0.96 4.94 4.06
C MET A 161 0.39 5.29 3.47
N LEU A 162 1.11 4.31 2.91
CA LEU A 162 2.36 4.59 2.19
C LEU A 162 2.10 5.48 0.97
N LEU A 163 1.01 5.23 0.23
CA LEU A 163 0.63 6.06 -0.91
C LEU A 163 0.21 7.48 -0.49
N LEU A 164 -0.44 7.65 0.67
CA LEU A 164 -0.72 8.97 1.24
C LEU A 164 0.55 9.72 1.62
N ILE A 165 1.49 9.06 2.29
CA ILE A 165 2.80 9.65 2.65
C ILE A 165 3.53 10.08 1.38
N GLN A 166 3.54 9.24 0.35
CA GLN A 166 4.11 9.58 -0.95
C GLN A 166 3.38 10.77 -1.59
N ALA A 167 2.05 10.81 -1.57
CA ALA A 167 1.27 11.90 -2.15
C ALA A 167 1.59 13.25 -1.47
N ILE A 168 1.76 13.24 -0.14
CA ILE A 168 2.21 14.40 0.63
C ILE A 168 3.66 14.76 0.25
N GLY A 169 4.58 13.79 0.27
CA GLY A 169 5.98 14.01 -0.08
C GLY A 169 6.20 14.58 -1.48
N ASN A 170 5.41 14.10 -2.46
CA ASN A 170 5.43 14.56 -3.86
C ASN A 170 5.11 16.04 -4.03
N ARG A 171 4.36 16.64 -3.09
CA ARG A 171 4.06 18.08 -3.08
C ARG A 171 5.30 18.89 -2.71
N PHE A 172 6.14 18.40 -1.80
CA PHE A 172 7.35 19.09 -1.35
C PHE A 172 8.55 18.79 -2.25
N ASN A 173 8.86 17.51 -2.46
CA ASN A 173 10.01 17.10 -3.27
C ASN A 173 9.79 15.68 -3.86
N PRO A 174 9.81 15.51 -5.19
CA PRO A 174 9.57 14.21 -5.84
C PRO A 174 10.47 13.07 -5.34
N PRO A 175 11.80 13.23 -5.19
CA PRO A 175 12.63 12.20 -4.57
C PRO A 175 12.22 11.80 -3.15
N LEU A 176 11.86 12.77 -2.29
CA LEU A 176 11.45 12.48 -0.91
C LEU A 176 10.19 11.62 -0.85
N ALA A 177 9.32 11.71 -1.85
CA ALA A 177 8.10 10.92 -1.94
C ALA A 177 8.35 9.41 -1.97
N LEU A 178 9.51 8.97 -2.46
CA LEU A 178 9.90 7.56 -2.47
C LEU A 178 10.85 7.20 -1.33
N VAL A 179 11.79 8.10 -1.02
CA VAL A 179 12.77 7.87 0.04
C VAL A 179 12.08 7.74 1.40
N VAL A 180 11.11 8.59 1.72
CA VAL A 180 10.44 8.54 3.03
C VAL A 180 9.71 7.21 3.25
N PRO A 181 8.80 6.74 2.38
CA PRO A 181 8.20 5.42 2.55
C PRO A 181 9.22 4.27 2.58
N ALA A 182 10.27 4.31 1.75
CA ALA A 182 11.32 3.28 1.76
C ALA A 182 12.04 3.23 3.12
N THR A 183 12.43 4.39 3.65
CA THR A 183 13.09 4.48 4.96
C THR A 183 12.18 4.01 6.08
N ILE A 184 10.87 4.29 6.02
CA ILE A 184 9.89 3.78 7.00
C ILE A 184 9.84 2.25 6.96
N LEU A 185 9.75 1.65 5.78
CA LEU A 185 9.70 0.19 5.64
C LEU A 185 11.00 -0.48 6.12
N ILE A 186 12.16 0.08 5.73
CA ILE A 186 13.47 -0.44 6.17
C ILE A 186 13.62 -0.26 7.68
N ALA A 187 13.42 0.94 8.22
CA ALA A 187 13.53 1.19 9.65
C ALA A 187 12.57 0.30 10.46
N THR A 188 11.36 0.03 9.94
CA THR A 188 10.42 -0.89 10.58
C THR A 188 11.02 -2.30 10.72
N ALA A 189 11.64 -2.84 9.68
CA ALA A 189 12.28 -4.16 9.74
C ALA A 189 13.40 -4.22 10.80
N TYR A 190 14.18 -3.15 10.97
CA TYR A 190 15.33 -3.11 11.88
C TYR A 190 15.03 -2.56 13.28
N THR A 191 13.80 -2.13 13.58
CA THR A 191 13.45 -1.55 14.89
C THR A 191 12.63 -2.51 15.75
N GLU A 192 12.93 -2.51 17.05
CA GLU A 192 12.20 -3.29 18.07
C GLU A 192 10.91 -2.62 18.53
N ASN A 193 10.57 -1.46 17.95
CA ASN A 193 9.45 -0.67 18.43
C ASN A 193 8.11 -1.39 18.19
N ARG A 194 7.56 -1.94 19.28
CA ARG A 194 6.29 -2.67 19.29
C ARG A 194 5.08 -1.77 19.06
N PHE A 195 5.24 -0.46 19.22
CA PHE A 195 4.20 0.54 18.97
C PHE A 195 4.23 1.11 17.54
N ASN A 196 5.19 0.71 16.71
CA ASN A 196 5.22 1.13 15.32
C ASN A 196 4.06 0.45 14.56
N PRO A 197 3.09 1.21 14.01
CA PRO A 197 1.94 0.63 13.31
C PRO A 197 2.34 -0.17 12.06
N PHE A 198 3.46 0.19 11.41
CA PHE A 198 4.00 -0.56 10.28
C PHE A 198 4.52 -1.95 10.67
N SER A 199 4.85 -2.18 11.94
CA SER A 199 5.20 -3.52 12.43
C SER A 199 4.03 -4.49 12.31
N PHE A 200 2.77 -4.02 12.37
CA PHE A 200 1.58 -4.87 12.23
C PHE A 200 1.38 -5.41 10.81
N LEU A 201 2.17 -4.96 9.84
CA LEU A 201 2.19 -5.50 8.48
C LEU A 201 3.04 -6.78 8.38
N MET A 202 3.74 -7.18 9.45
CA MET A 202 4.52 -8.41 9.55
C MET A 202 3.80 -9.40 10.46
N LEU A 203 3.55 -10.62 9.98
CA LEU A 203 2.88 -11.68 10.75
C LEU A 203 3.75 -12.16 11.93
N SER A 204 5.08 -12.12 11.79
CA SER A 204 6.01 -12.43 12.89
C SER A 204 6.03 -11.39 14.01
N ARG A 205 5.31 -10.27 13.85
CA ARG A 205 5.13 -9.21 14.84
C ARG A 205 3.65 -9.03 15.17
N PRO A 206 2.99 -10.06 15.73
CA PRO A 206 1.58 -9.97 16.06
C PRO A 206 1.36 -8.82 17.06
N PRO A 207 0.29 -8.03 16.90
CA PRO A 207 -0.07 -6.99 17.84
C PRO A 207 -0.37 -7.60 19.21
N THR A 208 0.26 -7.08 20.27
CA THR A 208 0.04 -7.52 21.66
C THR A 208 -1.41 -7.38 22.11
N THR A 209 -2.13 -6.44 21.50
CA THR A 209 -3.54 -6.11 21.80
C THR A 209 -4.54 -6.83 20.88
N GLY A 210 -4.08 -7.70 19.98
CA GLY A 210 -4.93 -8.37 18.97
C GLY A 210 -5.07 -7.60 17.65
N THR A 211 -5.37 -8.34 16.57
CA THR A 211 -5.42 -7.84 15.17
C THR A 211 -6.48 -6.76 14.97
N TRP A 212 -7.65 -6.90 15.60
CA TRP A 212 -8.72 -5.90 15.54
C TRP A 212 -8.30 -4.52 16.07
N ASN A 213 -7.57 -4.50 17.19
CA ASN A 213 -7.05 -3.26 17.76
C ASN A 213 -6.00 -2.61 16.84
N ALA A 214 -5.15 -3.40 16.19
CA ALA A 214 -4.23 -2.90 15.18
C ALA A 214 -4.96 -2.26 13.99
N ILE A 215 -6.06 -2.87 13.51
CA ILE A 215 -6.91 -2.30 12.46
C ILE A 215 -7.51 -0.96 12.88
N LEU A 216 -8.04 -0.86 14.11
CA LEU A 216 -8.60 0.38 14.65
C LEU A 216 -7.54 1.50 14.76
N ILE A 217 -6.33 1.16 15.22
CA ILE A 217 -5.21 2.11 15.25
C ILE A 217 -4.89 2.59 13.84
N TRP A 218 -4.76 1.67 12.87
CA TRP A 218 -4.50 2.02 11.47
C TRP A 218 -5.58 2.91 10.86
N LEU A 219 -6.85 2.63 11.14
CA LEU A 219 -7.98 3.46 10.72
C LEU A 219 -7.89 4.87 11.31
N GLY A 220 -7.58 4.98 12.61
CA GLY A 220 -7.37 6.27 13.27
C GLY A 220 -6.27 7.10 12.60
N ILE A 221 -5.11 6.48 12.34
CA ILE A 221 -3.98 7.15 11.67
C ILE A 221 -4.35 7.52 10.23
N ALA A 222 -5.08 6.66 9.51
CA ALA A 222 -5.56 6.96 8.15
C ALA A 222 -6.51 8.16 8.11
N ILE A 223 -7.42 8.28 9.06
CA ILE A 223 -8.30 9.45 9.19
C ILE A 223 -7.47 10.72 9.45
N VAL A 224 -6.51 10.68 10.37
CA VAL A 224 -5.65 11.84 10.67
C VAL A 224 -4.81 12.24 9.45
N MET A 225 -4.25 11.26 8.73
CA MET A 225 -3.42 11.52 7.54
C MET A 225 -4.24 12.06 6.36
N THR A 226 -5.45 11.54 6.14
CA THR A 226 -6.35 12.07 5.09
C THR A 226 -6.78 13.50 5.39
N LEU A 227 -7.12 13.81 6.66
CA LEU A 227 -7.41 15.18 7.08
C LEU A 227 -6.21 16.10 6.90
N SER A 228 -5.02 15.64 7.29
CA SER A 228 -3.76 16.38 7.12
C SER A 228 -3.49 16.69 5.65
N TYR A 229 -3.66 15.70 4.76
CA TYR A 229 -3.53 15.87 3.32
C TYR A 229 -4.50 16.95 2.78
N ILE A 230 -5.78 16.90 3.18
CA ILE A 230 -6.79 17.90 2.76
C ILE A 230 -6.44 19.31 3.27
N ILE A 231 -5.93 19.43 4.51
CA ILE A 231 -5.53 20.72 5.10
C ILE A 231 -4.30 21.29 4.37
N ILE A 232 -3.30 20.46 4.07
CA ILE A 232 -2.11 20.87 3.32
C ILE A 232 -2.52 21.37 1.93
N ASP A 233 -3.40 20.65 1.23
CA ASP A 233 -3.89 21.02 -0.11
C ASP A 233 -4.78 22.28 -0.09
N ARG A 234 -5.34 22.64 1.08
CA ARG A 234 -6.10 23.89 1.29
C ARG A 234 -5.17 25.11 1.47
N ASN A 235 -4.06 24.94 2.17
CA ASN A 235 -3.25 26.07 2.68
C ASN A 235 -2.14 26.51 1.73
N ILE A 236 -1.77 25.69 0.75
CA ILE A 236 -0.75 26.07 -0.23
C ILE A 236 -1.41 27.00 -1.27
N LYS A 237 -1.13 28.30 -1.13
CA LYS A 237 -1.47 29.31 -2.13
C LYS A 237 -0.77 28.95 -3.44
N LEU A 238 -1.54 29.02 -4.51
CA LEU A 238 -1.12 28.94 -5.91
C LEU A 238 0.02 29.94 -6.15
N ALA A 239 1.27 29.49 -6.07
CA ALA A 239 2.39 30.13 -6.73
C ALA A 239 2.41 29.67 -8.19
#